data_AF-A0A538PHZ6-F1
#
_entry.id   AF-A0A538PHZ6-F1
#
_cell.length_a   1.000
_cell.length_b   1.000
_cell.length_c   1.000
_cell.angle_alpha   90.00
_cell.angle_beta   90.00
_cell.angle_gamma   90.00
#
_symmetry.space_group_name_H-M   'P 1'
#
loop_
_entity.id
_entity.type
_entity.pdbx_description
1 polymer ?
#
loop_
_entity_poly.entity_id
_entity_poly.type
_entity_poly.pdbx_seq_one_letter_code
_entity_poly.pdbx_strand_id
1 'polypeptide(L)'
;MHWLAGRFRHAVWFTLHEGAALGERGHGDQLTIEVIQAIAIPLAAPSIVQLAHDTRRLATAPPPGAGAIQDRLTRSLGYPSAPAALPVEVDAQVACVIAVGDPVDDPATATRDLEQLGRALARALQRIAAR
;
A
#
# COMPACT_ATOMS: atom_id res chain seq x y z
N MET A 1 -8.02 9.05 -1.15
CA MET A 1 -8.67 7.73 -1.31
C MET A 1 -9.68 7.67 -2.44
N HIS A 2 -10.53 8.67 -2.66
CA HIS A 2 -11.58 8.61 -3.70
C HIS A 2 -11.05 8.24 -5.11
N TRP A 3 -9.87 8.72 -5.49
CA TRP A 3 -9.25 8.36 -6.78
C TRP A 3 -8.87 6.88 -6.89
N LEU A 4 -8.36 6.28 -5.80
CA LEU A 4 -8.03 4.85 -5.73
C LEU A 4 -9.30 3.99 -5.78
N ALA A 5 -10.39 4.44 -5.17
CA ALA A 5 -11.67 3.75 -5.18
C ALA A 5 -12.28 3.59 -6.59
N GLY A 6 -11.90 4.46 -7.54
CA GLY A 6 -12.29 4.32 -8.94
C GLY A 6 -11.42 3.35 -9.75
N ARG A 7 -10.39 2.73 -9.14
CA ARG A 7 -9.36 1.92 -9.85
C ARG A 7 -9.11 0.57 -9.21
N PHE A 8 -9.26 0.50 -7.90
CA PHE A 8 -9.06 -0.70 -7.09
C PHE A 8 -10.29 -0.94 -6.24
N ARG A 9 -10.60 -2.20 -5.96
CA ARG A 9 -11.71 -2.57 -5.07
C ARG A 9 -11.41 -2.23 -3.61
N HIS A 10 -10.14 -2.42 -3.22
CA HIS A 10 -9.65 -2.18 -1.88
C HIS A 10 -8.33 -1.44 -1.94
N ALA A 11 -8.11 -0.52 -1.00
CA ALA A 11 -6.81 0.10 -0.80
C ALA A 11 -6.60 0.49 0.65
N VAL A 12 -5.35 0.39 1.12
CA VAL A 12 -4.91 0.85 2.43
C VAL A 12 -3.64 1.68 2.25
N TRP A 13 -3.66 2.88 2.82
CA TRP A 13 -2.51 3.76 2.98
C TRP A 13 -1.86 3.50 4.33
N PHE A 14 -0.57 3.21 4.33
CA PHE A 14 0.23 2.99 5.52
C PHE A 14 1.22 4.13 5.76
N THR A 15 1.24 4.66 6.98
CA THR A 15 2.37 5.47 7.45
C THR A 15 3.42 4.58 8.09
N LEU A 16 4.69 5.00 8.04
CA LEU A 16 5.78 4.26 8.65
C LEU A 16 6.11 4.82 10.03
N HIS A 17 6.15 3.96 11.03
CA HIS A 17 6.47 4.33 12.40
C HIS A 17 7.22 3.18 13.08
N GLU A 18 8.38 3.48 13.67
CA GLU A 18 9.15 2.55 14.51
C GLU A 18 9.32 1.12 13.94
N GLY A 19 9.66 1.01 12.65
CA GLY A 19 9.86 -0.29 12.00
C GLY A 19 8.57 -1.05 11.67
N ALA A 20 7.42 -0.38 11.68
CA ALA A 20 6.13 -0.91 11.24
C ALA A 20 5.43 0.03 10.25
N ALA A 21 4.62 -0.54 9.37
CA ALA A 21 3.67 0.18 8.54
C ALA A 21 2.28 0.11 9.21
N LEU A 22 1.71 1.27 9.55
CA LEU A 22 0.45 1.42 10.29
C LEU A 22 -0.64 1.92 9.35
N GLY A 23 -1.79 1.25 9.32
CA GLY A 23 -2.90 1.66 8.47
C GLY A 23 -3.48 2.99 8.93
N GLU A 24 -3.52 3.98 8.04
CA GLU A 24 -4.00 5.33 8.37
C GLU A 24 -5.35 5.64 7.69
N ARG A 25 -5.45 5.29 6.40
CA ARG A 25 -6.62 5.54 5.55
C ARG A 25 -6.81 4.37 4.59
N GLY A 26 -8.02 4.22 4.07
CA GLY A 26 -8.34 3.11 3.19
C GLY A 26 -9.73 3.20 2.60
N HIS A 27 -10.07 2.26 1.73
CA HIS A 27 -11.44 1.99 1.30
C HIS A 27 -11.59 0.52 0.92
N GLY A 28 -12.82 0.03 0.98
CA GLY A 28 -13.22 -1.33 0.62
C GLY A 28 -14.32 -1.81 1.55
N ASP A 29 -15.15 -2.75 1.10
CA ASP A 29 -16.39 -3.12 1.79
C ASP A 29 -16.17 -3.59 3.24
N GLN A 30 -15.06 -4.29 3.51
CA GLN A 30 -14.69 -4.74 4.86
C GLN A 30 -13.71 -3.82 5.61
N LEU A 31 -13.33 -2.67 5.05
CA LEU A 31 -12.31 -1.76 5.60
C LEU A 31 -12.96 -0.55 6.28
N THR A 32 -13.48 -0.76 7.50
CA THR A 32 -13.85 0.37 8.38
C THR A 32 -12.61 1.11 8.87
N ILE A 33 -12.78 2.32 9.40
CA ILE A 33 -11.66 3.13 9.95
C ILE A 33 -10.96 2.36 11.07
N GLU A 34 -11.72 1.71 11.96
CA GLU A 34 -11.20 0.93 13.07
C GLU A 34 -10.41 -0.29 12.57
N VAL A 35 -10.91 -0.98 11.54
CA VAL A 35 -10.21 -2.09 10.91
C VAL A 35 -8.90 -1.61 10.30
N ILE A 36 -8.90 -0.50 9.55
CA ILE A 36 -7.73 0.09 8.93
C ILE A 36 -6.66 0.42 9.98
N GLN A 37 -7.06 1.12 11.05
CA GLN A 37 -6.15 1.52 12.13
C GLN A 37 -5.61 0.34 12.93
N ALA A 38 -6.32 -0.79 12.95
CA ALA A 38 -5.85 -2.03 13.54
C ALA A 38 -4.89 -2.83 12.64
N ILE A 39 -4.65 -2.40 11.40
CA ILE A 39 -3.66 -3.02 10.52
C ILE A 39 -2.28 -2.46 10.89
N ALA A 40 -1.42 -3.33 11.41
CA ALA A 40 -0.01 -3.06 11.63
C ALA A 40 0.81 -4.16 10.95
N ILE A 41 1.76 -3.76 10.11
CA ILE A 41 2.66 -4.66 9.39
C ILE A 41 4.08 -4.37 9.88
N PRO A 42 4.67 -5.24 10.71
CA PRO A 42 6.09 -5.12 11.04
C PRO A 42 6.94 -5.20 9.77
N LEU A 43 7.83 -4.25 9.55
CA LEU A 43 8.73 -4.23 8.38
C LEU A 43 9.84 -5.29 8.47
N ALA A 44 10.01 -5.92 9.63
CA ALA A 44 10.85 -7.11 9.78
C ALA A 44 10.15 -8.41 9.36
N ALA A 45 8.83 -8.39 9.15
CA ALA A 45 8.05 -9.57 8.77
C ALA A 45 7.85 -9.62 7.24
N PRO A 46 8.07 -10.79 6.60
CA PRO A 46 7.85 -10.93 5.16
C PRO A 46 6.41 -10.60 4.75
N SER A 47 6.25 -9.58 3.91
CA SER A 47 4.98 -9.14 3.35
C SER A 47 5.20 -8.34 2.06
N ILE A 48 4.16 -8.18 1.26
CA ILE A 48 4.23 -7.34 0.04
C ILE A 48 4.55 -5.87 0.38
N VAL A 49 4.12 -5.39 1.55
CA VAL A 49 4.41 -4.04 2.05
C VAL A 49 5.88 -3.91 2.45
N GLN A 50 6.44 -4.89 3.16
CA GLN A 50 7.86 -4.94 3.48
C GLN A 50 8.71 -5.02 2.20
N LEU A 51 8.32 -5.86 1.23
CA LEU A 51 9.02 -5.98 -0.03
C LEU A 51 9.03 -4.66 -0.81
N ALA A 52 7.87 -3.98 -0.89
CA ALA A 52 7.76 -2.66 -1.51
C ALA A 52 8.64 -1.62 -0.80
N HIS A 53 8.63 -1.61 0.53
CA HIS A 53 9.46 -0.73 1.35
C HIS A 53 10.96 -0.94 1.07
N ASP A 54 11.44 -2.18 1.18
CA ASP A 54 12.87 -2.48 1.11
C ASP A 54 13.44 -2.32 -0.30
N THR A 55 12.67 -2.74 -1.31
CA THR A 55 13.11 -2.66 -2.71
C THR A 55 12.89 -1.29 -3.32
N ARG A 56 12.07 -0.45 -2.69
CA ARG A 56 11.64 0.87 -3.20
C ARG A 56 11.05 0.78 -4.61
N ARG A 57 10.34 -0.32 -4.86
CA ARG A 57 9.70 -0.63 -6.14
C ARG A 57 8.29 -1.11 -5.87
N LEU A 58 7.44 -0.96 -6.89
CA LEU A 58 6.12 -1.58 -6.88
C LEU A 58 6.29 -3.10 -6.70
N ALA A 59 5.71 -3.65 -5.65
CA ALA A 59 5.62 -5.08 -5.42
C ALA A 59 4.25 -5.57 -5.89
N THR A 60 4.22 -6.56 -6.77
CA THR A 60 2.98 -7.15 -7.33
C THR A 60 2.73 -8.58 -6.86
N ALA A 61 3.57 -9.08 -5.97
CA ALA A 61 3.45 -10.39 -5.36
C ALA A 61 4.13 -10.36 -3.98
N PRO A 62 3.62 -11.11 -3.00
CA PRO A 62 4.28 -11.26 -1.71
C PRO A 62 5.62 -12.00 -1.86
N PRO A 63 6.60 -11.75 -0.97
CA PRO A 63 7.87 -12.47 -0.97
C PRO A 63 7.66 -13.96 -0.63
N PRO A 64 8.60 -14.86 -1.04
CA PRO A 64 8.59 -16.25 -0.58
C PRO A 64 8.59 -16.33 0.95
N GLY A 65 7.83 -17.27 1.51
CA GLY A 65 7.73 -17.43 2.96
C GLY A 65 6.90 -16.37 3.68
N ALA A 66 6.13 -15.55 2.93
CA ALA A 66 5.10 -14.70 3.53
C ALA A 66 4.11 -15.57 4.32
N GLY A 67 3.85 -15.16 5.57
CA GLY A 67 3.04 -15.91 6.53
C GLY A 67 1.85 -15.12 7.04
N ALA A 68 1.49 -15.33 8.32
CA ALA A 68 0.27 -14.81 8.92
C ALA A 68 0.04 -13.29 8.77
N ILE A 69 1.11 -12.49 8.72
CA ILE A 69 1.02 -11.03 8.47
C ILE A 69 0.50 -10.74 7.06
N GLN A 70 1.06 -11.41 6.04
CA GLN A 70 0.58 -11.30 4.68
C GLN A 70 -0.84 -11.86 4.54
N ASP A 71 -1.14 -13.00 5.17
CA ASP A 71 -2.49 -13.59 5.12
C ASP A 71 -3.56 -12.65 5.69
N ARG A 72 -3.24 -11.97 6.80
CA ARG A 72 -4.11 -10.97 7.39
C ARG A 72 -4.31 -9.78 6.46
N LEU A 73 -3.24 -9.27 5.84
CA LEU A 73 -3.34 -8.19 4.85
C LEU A 73 -4.18 -8.61 3.63
N THR A 74 -3.93 -9.81 3.09
CA THR A 74 -4.68 -10.39 1.97
C THR A 74 -6.18 -10.44 2.30
N ARG A 75 -6.55 -10.89 3.51
CA ARG A 75 -7.95 -10.87 3.97
C ARG A 75 -8.51 -9.45 4.05
N SER A 76 -7.76 -8.51 4.64
CA SER A 76 -8.16 -7.11 4.71
C SER A 76 -8.38 -6.48 3.33
N LEU A 77 -7.62 -6.91 2.32
CA LEU A 77 -7.77 -6.49 0.92
C LEU A 77 -8.78 -7.32 0.11
N GLY A 78 -9.56 -8.19 0.74
CA GLY A 78 -10.66 -8.91 0.09
C GLY A 78 -10.24 -10.14 -0.69
N TYR A 79 -9.12 -10.78 -0.31
CA TYR A 79 -8.53 -11.91 -1.03
C TYR A 79 -8.24 -11.60 -2.51
N PRO A 80 -7.44 -10.57 -2.79
CA PRO A 80 -7.17 -10.15 -4.15
C PRO A 80 -6.40 -11.24 -4.92
N SER A 81 -6.73 -11.39 -6.20
CA SER A 81 -5.98 -12.24 -7.14
C SER A 81 -4.68 -11.58 -7.60
N ALA A 82 -4.64 -10.25 -7.64
CA ALA A 82 -3.49 -9.46 -8.06
C ALA A 82 -3.21 -8.30 -7.07
N PRO A 83 -2.77 -8.60 -5.84
CA PRO A 83 -2.41 -7.56 -4.88
C PRO A 83 -1.19 -6.76 -5.36
N ALA A 84 -1.13 -5.49 -5.00
CA ALA A 84 0.07 -4.68 -5.19
C ALA A 84 0.36 -3.78 -4.00
N ALA A 85 1.63 -3.43 -3.80
CA ALA A 85 2.06 -2.43 -2.83
C ALA A 85 3.05 -1.45 -3.46
N LEU A 86 2.72 -0.18 -3.41
CA LEU A 86 3.51 0.92 -3.96
C LEU A 86 4.19 1.70 -2.83
N PRO A 87 5.53 1.78 -2.80
CA PRO A 87 6.24 2.69 -1.91
C PRO A 87 6.17 4.12 -2.46
N VAL A 88 5.97 5.10 -1.57
CA VAL A 88 6.05 6.52 -1.91
C VAL A 88 7.30 7.08 -1.25
N GLU A 89 8.27 7.47 -2.06
CA GLU A 89 9.55 7.99 -1.60
C GLU A 89 9.56 9.51 -1.48
N VAL A 90 10.16 10.02 -0.40
CA VAL A 90 10.45 11.43 -0.14
C VAL A 90 11.90 11.48 0.37
N ASP A 91 12.74 12.30 -0.26
CA ASP A 91 14.16 12.49 0.10
C ASP A 91 14.94 11.17 0.29
N ALA A 92 14.77 10.24 -0.65
CA ALA A 92 15.38 8.90 -0.66
C ALA A 92 15.02 8.02 0.55
N GLN A 93 13.93 8.33 1.25
CA GLN A 93 13.30 7.51 2.27
C GLN A 93 11.87 7.14 1.83
N VAL A 94 11.41 5.94 2.17
CA VAL A 94 9.99 5.59 1.96
C VAL A 94 9.18 6.30 3.04
N ALA A 95 8.29 7.22 2.64
CA ALA A 95 7.46 7.98 3.58
C ALA A 95 6.17 7.25 3.93
N CYS A 96 5.58 6.57 2.94
CA CYS A 96 4.38 5.75 3.12
C CYS A 96 4.36 4.61 2.08
N VAL A 97 3.50 3.62 2.33
CA VAL A 97 3.23 2.53 1.38
C VAL A 97 1.73 2.45 1.13
N ILE A 98 1.33 2.28 -0.11
CA ILE A 98 -0.07 2.08 -0.49
C ILE A 98 -0.23 0.63 -0.94
N ALA A 99 -0.99 -0.17 -0.20
CA ALA A 99 -1.36 -1.52 -0.64
C ALA A 99 -2.75 -1.49 -1.27
N VAL A 100 -2.93 -2.22 -2.36
CA VAL A 100 -4.18 -2.31 -3.11
C VAL A 100 -4.57 -3.76 -3.35
N GLY A 101 -5.88 -4.00 -3.40
CA GLY A 101 -6.46 -5.26 -3.86
C GLY A 101 -6.62 -5.28 -5.38
N ASP A 102 -7.61 -6.04 -5.86
CA ASP A 102 -7.83 -6.21 -7.29
C ASP A 102 -8.25 -4.89 -7.99
N PRO A 103 -7.81 -4.68 -9.24
CA PRO A 103 -8.28 -3.56 -10.05
C PRO A 103 -9.78 -3.71 -10.38
N VAL A 104 -10.44 -2.57 -10.59
CA VAL A 104 -11.84 -2.53 -11.06
C VAL A 104 -11.91 -2.84 -12.56
N ASP A 105 -10.96 -2.31 -13.33
CA ASP A 105 -10.87 -2.45 -14.79
C ASP A 105 -9.54 -3.14 -15.19
N ASP A 106 -8.98 -2.78 -16.35
CA ASP A 106 -7.72 -3.32 -16.89
C ASP A 106 -6.54 -3.24 -15.89
N PRO A 107 -5.94 -4.39 -15.49
CA PRO A 107 -4.85 -4.42 -14.52
C PRO A 107 -3.61 -3.61 -14.95
N ALA A 108 -3.26 -3.61 -16.24
CA ALA A 108 -2.07 -2.92 -16.71
C ALA A 108 -2.24 -1.40 -16.59
N THR A 109 -3.43 -0.89 -16.89
CA THR A 109 -3.78 0.52 -16.74
C THR A 109 -3.87 0.91 -15.26
N ALA A 110 -4.54 0.12 -14.42
CA ALA A 110 -4.60 0.37 -12.98
C ALA A 110 -3.22 0.43 -12.33
N THR A 111 -2.30 -0.44 -12.75
CA THR A 111 -0.90 -0.46 -12.30
C THR A 111 -0.17 0.84 -12.69
N ARG A 112 -0.24 1.26 -13.96
CA ARG A 112 0.38 2.51 -14.43
C ARG A 112 -0.16 3.73 -13.70
N ASP A 113 -1.48 3.74 -13.48
CA ASP A 113 -2.20 4.76 -12.74
C ASP A 113 -1.68 4.82 -11.29
N LEU A 114 -1.56 3.67 -10.62
CA LEU A 114 -1.02 3.59 -9.26
C LEU A 114 0.39 4.19 -9.16
N GLU A 115 1.29 3.84 -10.08
CA GLU A 115 2.64 4.43 -10.11
C GLU A 115 2.63 5.94 -10.37
N GLN A 116 1.73 6.42 -11.25
CA GLN A 116 1.56 7.84 -11.50
C GLN A 116 1.09 8.59 -10.25
N LEU A 117 0.14 8.00 -9.51
CA LEU A 117 -0.29 8.53 -8.21
C LEU A 117 0.89 8.62 -7.23
N GLY A 118 1.69 7.55 -7.10
CA GLY A 118 2.86 7.55 -6.22
C GLY A 118 3.84 8.68 -6.53
N ARG A 119 4.16 8.89 -7.81
CA ARG A 119 5.02 10.01 -8.25
C ARG A 119 4.41 11.38 -7.92
N ALA A 120 3.11 11.54 -8.10
CA ALA A 120 2.42 12.79 -7.77
C ALA A 120 2.41 13.06 -6.25
N LEU A 121 2.18 12.02 -5.44
CA LEU A 121 2.20 12.09 -3.97
C LEU A 121 3.60 12.41 -3.44
N ALA A 122 4.63 11.74 -3.93
CA ALA A 122 6.03 12.02 -3.57
C ALA A 122 6.37 13.51 -3.74
N ARG A 123 6.06 14.08 -4.92
CA ARG A 123 6.25 15.50 -5.21
C ARG A 123 5.42 16.43 -4.33
N ALA A 124 4.22 16.00 -3.92
CA ALA A 124 3.38 16.78 -3.03
C ALA A 124 3.96 16.78 -1.60
N LEU A 125 4.36 15.63 -1.08
CA LEU A 125 4.94 15.48 0.26
C LEU A 125 6.29 16.20 0.38
N GLN A 126 7.15 16.11 -0.64
CA GLN A 126 8.41 16.88 -0.69
C GLN A 126 8.18 18.39 -0.51
N ARG A 127 7.15 18.95 -1.17
CA ARG A 127 6.82 20.38 -1.05
C ARG A 127 6.28 20.76 0.33
N ILE A 128 5.64 19.83 1.03
CA ILE A 128 5.13 20.05 2.38
C ILE A 128 6.28 19.97 3.40
N ALA A 129 7.19 19.01 3.24
CA ALA A 129 8.35 18.83 4.12
C ALA A 129 9.40 19.94 4.00
N ALA A 130 9.50 20.59 2.84
CA ALA A 130 10.40 21.72 2.60
C ALA A 130 9.90 23.07 3.16
N ARG A 131 8.73 23.10 3.82
CA ARG A 131 8.13 24.28 4.45
C ARG A 131 8.29 24.22 5.96
#